data_AF-A0A846C9C2-F1
#
_entry.id   AF-A0A846C9C2-F1
#
_cell.length_a   1.000
_cell.length_b   1.000
_cell.length_c   1.000
_cell.angle_alpha   90.00
_cell.angle_beta   90.00
_cell.angle_gamma   90.00
#
_symmetry.space_group_name_H-M   'P 1'
#
loop_
_entity.id
_entity.type
_entity.pdbx_description
1 polymer ?
#
loop_
_entity_poly.entity_id
_entity_poly.type
_entity_poly.pdbx_seq_one_letter_code
_entity_poly.pdbx_strand_id
1 'polypeptide(L)'
;FSEPEPDLAIVQGTVLDYTEDHPRPEQVYLVVEVADSTLKQDCEIKDKLYAQAGITEYWVLDLKNRQLHIFRNPTPTGYTNHLILSEPNQASPLAFPSCTLTLTSILPPVS
;
A
#
# COMPACT_ATOMS: atom_id res chain seq x y z
N PHE A 1 -0.93 -17.74 11.59
CA PHE A 1 -0.12 -16.57 11.24
C PHE A 1 -0.95 -15.34 11.59
N SER A 2 -0.36 -14.36 12.27
CA SER A 2 -1.02 -13.07 12.50
C SER A 2 -1.10 -12.32 11.18
N GLU A 3 -2.15 -11.53 10.99
CA GLU A 3 -2.23 -10.55 9.90
C GLU A 3 -1.08 -9.53 10.05
N PRO A 4 -0.46 -9.08 8.95
CA PRO A 4 0.56 -8.03 9.01
C PRO A 4 -0.05 -6.69 9.41
N GLU A 5 0.66 -5.94 10.26
CA GLU A 5 0.30 -4.58 10.66
C GLU A 5 0.93 -3.57 9.68
N PRO A 6 0.13 -2.76 8.98
CA PRO A 6 0.64 -1.78 8.03
C PRO A 6 1.09 -0.48 8.69
N ASP A 7 2.03 0.23 8.07
CA ASP A 7 2.43 1.57 8.50
C ASP A 7 1.28 2.59 8.34
N LEU A 8 0.48 2.44 7.28
CA LEU A 8 -0.72 3.25 7.05
C LEU A 8 -1.79 2.45 6.30
N ALA A 9 -3.05 2.63 6.70
CA ALA A 9 -4.20 2.11 5.98
C ALA A 9 -5.27 3.20 5.81
N ILE A 10 -5.91 3.23 4.64
CA ILE A 10 -7.11 4.02 4.40
C ILE A 10 -8.29 3.07 4.40
N VAL A 11 -9.26 3.32 5.29
CA VAL A 11 -10.40 2.42 5.53
C VAL A 11 -11.71 3.18 5.51
N GLN A 12 -12.80 2.46 5.24
CA GLN A 12 -14.14 3.02 5.22
C GLN A 12 -14.60 3.38 6.64
N GLY A 13 -15.29 4.51 6.80
CA GLY A 13 -15.88 4.91 8.08
C GLY A 13 -14.95 5.79 8.92
N THR A 14 -15.01 5.61 10.23
CA THR A 14 -14.28 6.42 11.22
C THR A 14 -13.48 5.52 12.15
N VAL A 15 -12.52 6.11 12.87
CA VAL A 15 -11.70 5.38 13.86
C VAL A 15 -12.57 4.71 14.94
N LEU A 16 -13.73 5.30 15.27
CA LEU A 16 -14.65 4.75 16.26
C LEU A 16 -15.32 3.44 15.82
N ASP A 17 -15.37 3.16 14.52
CA ASP A 17 -15.96 1.92 13.98
C ASP A 17 -15.05 0.70 14.19
N TYR A 18 -13.78 0.92 14.58
CA TYR A 18 -12.73 -0.10 14.66
C TYR A 18 -12.01 -0.12 16.01
N THR A 19 -12.68 0.28 17.10
CA THR A 19 -12.09 0.24 18.44
C THR A 19 -11.99 -1.18 19.01
N GLU A 20 -12.89 -2.06 18.60
CA GLU A 20 -12.98 -3.45 19.07
C GLU A 20 -12.53 -4.47 18.01
N ASP A 21 -12.80 -4.19 16.73
CA ASP A 21 -12.53 -5.09 15.60
C ASP A 21 -11.72 -4.38 14.51
N HIS A 22 -10.86 -5.14 13.80
CA HIS A 22 -10.15 -4.63 12.64
C HIS A 22 -11.09 -4.50 11.42
N PRO A 23 -10.79 -3.56 10.49
CA PRO A 23 -11.48 -3.47 9.22
C PRO A 23 -11.40 -4.77 8.44
N ARG A 24 -12.52 -5.21 7.87
CA ARG A 24 -12.51 -6.33 6.92
C ARG A 24 -11.82 -5.90 5.63
N PRO A 25 -11.25 -6.84 4.85
CA PRO A 25 -10.56 -6.50 3.61
C PRO A 25 -11.39 -5.64 2.64
N GLU A 26 -12.69 -5.89 2.53
CA GLU A 26 -13.61 -5.10 1.70
C GLU A 26 -13.81 -3.65 2.17
N GLN A 27 -13.44 -3.34 3.41
CA GLN A 27 -13.49 -2.00 4.02
C GLN A 27 -12.15 -1.27 3.91
N VAL A 28 -11.10 -1.90 3.38
CA VAL A 28 -9.76 -1.31 3.21
C VAL A 28 -9.61 -0.79 1.78
N TYR A 29 -9.46 0.52 1.64
CA TYR A 29 -9.24 1.18 0.36
C TYR A 29 -7.79 1.12 -0.11
N LEU A 30 -6.83 1.22 0.81
CA LEU A 30 -5.41 1.23 0.51
C LEU A 30 -4.61 0.80 1.74
N VAL A 31 -3.64 -0.07 1.54
CA VAL A 31 -2.57 -0.34 2.51
C VAL A 31 -1.26 0.25 2.00
N VAL A 32 -0.47 0.86 2.88
CA VAL A 32 0.83 1.47 2.57
C VAL A 32 1.88 1.00 3.57
N GLU A 33 3.06 0.65 3.05
CA GLU A 33 4.28 0.37 3.82
C GLU A 33 5.39 1.33 3.37
N VAL A 34 6.24 1.75 4.31
CA VAL A 34 7.36 2.65 4.07
C VAL A 34 8.66 1.87 4.24
N ALA A 35 9.30 1.55 3.12
CA ALA A 35 10.47 0.69 3.07
C ALA A 35 11.77 1.51 3.05
N ASP A 36 12.44 1.61 4.20
CA ASP A 36 13.87 1.95 4.23
C ASP A 36 14.71 0.67 4.06
N SER A 37 14.60 -0.29 5.00
CA SER A 37 15.34 -1.55 4.97
C SER A 37 14.48 -2.78 4.70
N THR A 38 13.17 -2.62 4.55
CA THR A 38 12.17 -3.70 4.52
C THR A 38 11.66 -4.04 3.13
N LEU A 39 12.14 -3.37 2.06
CA LEU A 39 11.63 -3.50 0.70
C LEU A 39 11.38 -4.94 0.26
N LYS A 40 12.34 -5.83 0.50
CA LYS A 40 12.23 -7.25 0.14
C LYS A 40 11.08 -7.93 0.88
N GLN A 41 10.96 -7.70 2.18
CA GLN A 41 9.87 -8.24 2.99
C GLN A 41 8.52 -7.70 2.51
N ASP A 42 8.46 -6.41 2.20
CA ASP A 42 7.22 -5.75 1.79
C ASP A 42 6.76 -6.19 0.38
N CYS A 43 7.70 -6.44 -0.54
CA CYS A 43 7.42 -6.83 -1.93
C CYS A 43 7.40 -8.34 -2.21
N GLU A 44 7.92 -9.20 -1.32
CA GLU A 44 7.95 -10.66 -1.56
C GLU A 44 7.17 -11.49 -0.54
N ILE A 45 6.90 -10.93 0.64
CA ILE A 45 6.19 -11.59 1.74
C ILE A 45 4.85 -10.91 1.99
N LYS A 46 4.87 -9.62 2.32
CA LYS A 46 3.63 -8.90 2.68
C LYS A 46 2.69 -8.74 1.48
N ASP A 47 3.22 -8.57 0.26
CA ASP A 47 2.43 -8.52 -0.97
C ASP A 47 1.49 -9.75 -1.10
N LYS A 48 2.01 -10.95 -0.85
CA LYS A 48 1.23 -12.20 -0.90
C LYS A 48 0.20 -12.28 0.21
N LEU A 49 0.56 -11.84 1.43
CA LEU A 49 -0.36 -11.84 2.56
C LEU A 49 -1.53 -10.90 2.32
N TYR A 50 -1.27 -9.66 1.88
CA TYR A 50 -2.32 -8.69 1.54
C TYR A 50 -3.15 -9.14 0.33
N ALA A 51 -2.53 -9.74 -0.69
CA ALA A 51 -3.26 -10.31 -1.82
C ALA A 51 -4.18 -11.46 -1.41
N GLN A 52 -3.71 -12.37 -0.55
CA GLN A 52 -4.50 -13.48 -0.02
C GLN A 52 -5.66 -13.01 0.86
N ALA A 53 -5.46 -11.93 1.61
CA ALA A 53 -6.52 -11.26 2.35
C ALA A 53 -7.53 -10.55 1.44
N GLY A 54 -7.25 -10.36 0.15
CA GLY A 54 -8.14 -9.69 -0.79
C GLY A 54 -8.06 -8.16 -0.76
N ILE A 55 -6.98 -7.60 -0.21
CA ILE A 55 -6.75 -6.15 -0.22
C ILE A 55 -6.60 -5.67 -1.66
N THR A 56 -7.48 -4.76 -2.08
CA THR A 56 -7.61 -4.35 -3.49
C THR A 56 -6.37 -3.62 -4.01
N GLU A 57 -5.75 -2.80 -3.16
CA GLU A 57 -4.58 -2.00 -3.50
C GLU A 57 -3.59 -1.92 -2.34
N TYR A 58 -2.32 -2.16 -2.66
CA TYR A 58 -1.22 -2.16 -1.72
C TYR A 58 -0.03 -1.40 -2.28
N TRP A 59 0.50 -0.44 -1.52
CA TRP A 59 1.61 0.42 -1.91
C TRP A 59 2.82 0.17 -1.01
N VAL A 60 4.02 0.14 -1.61
CA VAL A 60 5.29 0.16 -0.89
C VAL A 60 6.10 1.37 -1.34
N LEU A 61 6.38 2.27 -0.42
CA LEU A 61 7.20 3.46 -0.65
C LEU A 61 8.66 3.12 -0.37
N ASP A 62 9.44 2.88 -1.43
CA ASP A 62 10.87 2.59 -1.37
C ASP A 62 11.66 3.89 -1.21
N LEU A 63 12.12 4.16 0.01
CA LEU A 63 12.87 5.36 0.33
C LEU A 63 14.29 5.35 -0.25
N LYS A 64 14.92 4.18 -0.36
CA LYS A 64 16.30 4.03 -0.84
C LYS A 64 16.40 4.27 -2.34
N ASN A 65 15.51 3.64 -3.10
CA ASN A 65 15.49 3.79 -4.55
C ASN A 65 14.58 4.94 -5.03
N ARG A 66 13.89 5.63 -4.10
CA ARG A 66 12.95 6.72 -4.37
C ARG A 66 11.86 6.31 -5.36
N GLN A 67 11.23 5.17 -5.06
CA GLN A 67 10.23 4.54 -5.91
C GLN A 67 8.94 4.27 -5.14
N LEU A 68 7.83 4.27 -5.87
CA LEU A 68 6.55 3.78 -5.37
C LEU A 68 6.21 2.49 -6.12
N HIS A 69 6.10 1.40 -5.37
CA HIS A 69 5.59 0.12 -5.85
C HIS A 69 4.08 0.09 -5.60
N ILE A 70 3.30 -0.20 -6.64
CA ILE A 70 1.84 -0.27 -6.59
C ILE A 70 1.43 -1.68 -7.00
N PHE A 71 0.75 -2.38 -6.11
CA PHE A 71 0.23 -3.71 -6.30
C PHE A 71 -1.30 -3.70 -6.36
N ARG A 72 -1.86 -4.32 -7.40
CA ARG A 72 -3.30 -4.33 -7.70
C ARG A 72 -3.72 -5.69 -8.25
N ASN A 73 -5.04 -5.92 -8.27
CA ASN A 73 -5.68 -7.15 -8.74
C ASN A 73 -5.20 -8.37 -7.93
N PRO A 74 -5.62 -8.47 -6.65
CA PRO A 74 -5.19 -9.54 -5.76
C PRO A 74 -5.68 -10.92 -6.22
N THR A 75 -4.86 -11.94 -5.97
CA THR A 75 -5.19 -13.36 -6.17
C THR A 75 -4.63 -14.19 -5.01
N PRO A 76 -5.05 -15.46 -4.84
CA PRO A 76 -4.50 -16.33 -3.80
C PRO A 76 -2.97 -16.53 -3.87
N THR A 77 -2.35 -16.27 -5.02
CA THR A 77 -0.90 -16.41 -5.23
C THR A 77 -0.12 -15.09 -5.20
N GLY A 78 -0.81 -13.96 -5.01
CA GLY A 78 -0.20 -12.62 -5.07
C GLY A 78 -0.96 -11.66 -5.99
N TYR A 79 -0.43 -10.45 -6.14
CA TYR A 79 -0.97 -9.46 -7.06
C TYR A 79 -0.58 -9.76 -8.51
N THR A 80 -1.50 -9.53 -9.45
CA THR A 80 -1.23 -9.73 -10.90
C THR A 80 -0.77 -8.46 -11.60
N ASN A 81 -0.97 -7.30 -10.98
CA ASN A 81 -0.45 -6.04 -11.47
C ASN A 81 0.51 -5.44 -10.44
N HIS A 82 1.76 -5.26 -10.86
CA HIS A 82 2.80 -4.56 -10.10
C HIS A 82 3.39 -3.47 -10.98
N LEU A 83 3.22 -2.22 -10.57
CA LEU A 83 3.76 -1.03 -11.22
C LEU A 83 4.81 -0.40 -10.30
N ILE A 84 5.90 0.08 -10.90
CA ILE A 84 6.95 0.81 -10.18
C ILE A 84 7.04 2.21 -10.81
N LEU A 85 6.91 3.23 -9.99
CA LEU A 85 7.00 4.63 -10.38
C LEU A 85 8.21 5.28 -9.71
N SER A 86 8.92 6.12 -10.45
CA SER A 86 9.96 7.02 -9.92
C SER A 86 9.52 8.47 -10.04
N GLU A 87 10.16 9.37 -9.29
CA GLU A 87 9.96 10.82 -9.48
C GLU A 87 10.23 11.24 -10.95
N PRO A 88 9.50 12.23 -11.50
CA PRO A 88 8.46 13.05 -10.88
C PRO A 88 7.04 12.51 -11.16
N ASN A 89 6.89 11.20 -11.40
CA ASN A 89 5.60 10.60 -11.72
C ASN A 89 4.60 10.78 -10.56
N GLN A 90 3.34 10.48 -10.86
CA GLN A 90 2.21 10.67 -9.95
C GLN A 90 1.40 9.39 -9.85
N ALA A 91 0.73 9.20 -8.73
CA ALA A 91 -0.19 8.10 -8.49
C ALA A 91 -1.46 8.59 -7.80
N SER A 92 -2.56 7.92 -8.05
CA SER A 92 -3.82 8.10 -7.34
C SER A 92 -4.29 6.75 -6.81
N PRO A 93 -4.78 6.68 -5.56
CA PRO A 93 -5.44 5.46 -5.07
C PRO A 93 -6.66 5.11 -5.93
N LEU A 94 -6.93 3.82 -6.12
CA LEU A 94 -8.07 3.33 -6.91
C LEU A 94 -9.41 3.84 -6.38
N ALA A 95 -9.57 3.88 -5.05
CA ALA A 95 -10.77 4.37 -4.40
C ALA A 95 -10.93 5.90 -4.52
N PHE A 96 -9.85 6.63 -4.81
CA PHE A 96 -9.81 8.10 -4.83
C PHE A 96 -9.06 8.62 -6.07
N PRO A 97 -9.57 8.37 -7.29
CA PRO A 97 -8.84 8.66 -8.53
C PRO A 97 -8.59 10.16 -8.76
N SER A 98 -9.38 11.05 -8.13
CA SER A 98 -9.18 12.50 -8.15
C SER A 98 -8.11 12.99 -7.17
N CYS A 99 -7.64 12.13 -6.25
CA CYS A 99 -6.56 12.44 -5.30
C CYS A 99 -5.23 12.05 -5.93
N THR A 100 -4.61 12.99 -6.65
CA THR A 100 -3.34 12.77 -7.32
C THR A 100 -2.17 13.20 -6.42
N LEU A 101 -1.27 12.26 -6.16
CA LEU A 101 -0.07 12.46 -5.35
C LEU A 101 1.16 12.43 -6.26
N THR A 102 1.96 13.50 -6.26
CA THR A 102 3.29 13.50 -6.85
C THR A 102 4.26 12.75 -5.95
N LEU A 103 5.12 11.90 -6.53
CA LEU A 103 6.12 11.16 -5.76
C LEU A 103 7.07 12.09 -4.98
N THR A 104 7.36 13.27 -5.53
CA THR A 104 8.16 14.31 -4.86
C THR A 104 7.52 14.89 -3.60
N SER A 105 6.20 14.75 -3.42
CA SER A 105 5.47 15.26 -2.24
C SER A 105 5.34 14.24 -1.11
N ILE A 106 5.51 12.96 -1.41
CA ILE A 106 5.37 11.84 -0.46
C ILE A 106 6.70 11.22 -0.08
N LEU A 107 7.77 11.45 -0.87
CA LEU A 107 9.13 11.07 -0.52
C LEU A 107 9.83 12.17 0.29
N PRO A 108 10.77 11.80 1.18
CA PRO A 108 11.62 12.77 1.85
C PRO A 108 12.37 13.66 0.85
N PRO A 109 12.61 14.94 1.17
CA PRO A 109 13.38 15.83 0.31
C PRO A 109 14.80 15.30 0.10
N VAL A 110 15.34 15.51 -1.10
CA VAL A 110 16.75 15.23 -1.39
C VAL A 110 17.59 16.29 -0.68
N SER A 111 18.45 15.86 0.23
CA SER A 111 19.45 16.69 0.92
C SER A 111 20.60 17.09 0.03
#